data_AF-A0AAU6CIX4-F1
#
_entry.id   AF-A0AAU6CIX4-F1
#
_cell.length_a   1.000
_cell.length_b   1.000
_cell.length_c   1.000
_cell.angle_alpha   90.00
_cell.angle_beta   90.00
_cell.angle_gamma   90.00
#
_symmetry.space_group_name_H-M   'P 1'
#
loop_
_entity.id
_entity.type
_entity.pdbx_description
1 polymer ?
#
loop_
_entity_poly.entity_id
_entity_poly.type
_entity_poly.pdbx_seq_one_letter_code
_entity_poly.pdbx_strand_id
1 'polypeptide(L)'
;MTSSFPCGALAAVAQHFDDPRIRDEAQLIVLPGNDAWPVRLSPAEAREAVDASAADPELAAAVWQNALAEARAETTPRGSAQLLLIWLLLPRLNGTARRICERLRADRADVESEMMLALLEEMPGIDLPGELAAQTLVRAARSAGWRYARAGWREKPADWLENMADSAGDIFEDSIDEDAEQQPQLDVVVPRPAGPHGLRAELRVSAPAGQVEAAVLTGLADDYGVREVVRRAGQSRRRRRVGTLKLWLGERRR
;
A
#
# COMPACT_ATOMS: atom_id res chain seq x y z
N MET A 1 30.87 0.25 15.46
CA MET A 1 29.45 -0.13 15.64
C MET A 1 28.62 0.82 14.80
N THR A 2 28.22 0.41 13.60
CA THR A 2 27.32 1.19 12.75
C THR A 2 25.90 1.00 13.28
N SER A 3 25.40 1.91 14.13
CA SER A 3 23.98 1.95 14.41
C SER A 3 23.29 2.33 13.11
N SER A 4 22.72 1.35 12.42
CA SER A 4 21.81 1.61 11.31
C SER A 4 20.64 2.38 11.90
N PHE A 5 20.58 3.68 11.65
CA PHE A 5 19.42 4.46 12.02
C PHE A 5 18.18 3.81 11.40
N PRO A 6 17.10 3.61 12.15
CA PRO A 6 15.85 3.11 11.57
C PRO A 6 15.45 4.08 10.43
N CYS A 7 15.30 3.56 9.21
CA CYS A 7 14.93 4.39 8.07
C CYS A 7 13.43 4.74 8.14
N GLY A 8 13.07 5.63 9.06
CA GLY A 8 11.72 6.16 9.19
C GLY A 8 11.10 5.99 10.58
N ALA A 9 10.03 6.75 10.82
CA ALA A 9 9.39 6.85 12.13
C ALA A 9 8.69 5.55 12.55
N LEU A 10 8.12 4.79 11.62
CA LEU A 10 7.51 3.48 11.91
C LEU A 10 8.58 2.46 12.34
N ALA A 11 9.75 2.51 11.71
CA ALA A 11 10.89 1.66 12.08
C ALA A 11 11.45 2.04 13.46
N ALA A 12 11.45 3.33 13.81
CA ALA A 12 11.86 3.78 15.14
C ALA A 12 10.90 3.28 16.24
N VAL A 13 9.59 3.30 15.99
CA VAL A 13 8.60 2.71 16.91
C VAL A 13 8.78 1.21 17.03
N ALA A 14 9.02 0.49 15.92
CA ALA A 14 9.32 -0.94 15.98
C ALA A 14 10.54 -1.24 16.87
N GLN A 15 11.63 -0.50 16.65
CA GLN A 15 12.86 -0.65 17.42
C GLN A 15 12.68 -0.34 18.92
N HIS A 16 11.82 0.64 19.25
CA HIS A 16 11.53 0.98 20.64
C HIS A 16 10.94 -0.22 21.42
N PHE A 17 10.07 -1.00 20.78
CA PHE A 17 9.44 -2.20 21.38
C PHE A 17 10.21 -3.50 21.12
N ASP A 18 11.36 -3.42 20.45
CA ASP A 18 12.35 -4.51 20.39
C ASP A 18 13.30 -4.49 21.60
N ASP A 19 13.38 -3.37 22.34
CA ASP A 19 14.09 -3.32 23.63
C ASP A 19 13.31 -4.15 24.67
N PRO A 20 13.92 -5.21 25.24
CA PRO A 20 13.26 -6.06 26.24
C PRO A 20 12.75 -5.28 27.45
N ARG A 21 13.46 -4.22 27.86
CA ARG A 21 13.06 -3.43 29.05
C ARG A 21 11.75 -2.70 28.80
N ILE A 22 11.63 -2.07 27.63
CA ILE A 22 10.41 -1.38 27.22
C ILE A 22 9.27 -2.37 27.02
N ARG A 23 9.56 -3.54 26.46
CA ARG A 23 8.58 -4.61 26.26
C ARG A 23 8.03 -5.17 27.58
N ASP A 24 8.83 -5.20 28.65
CA ASP A 24 8.41 -5.72 29.95
C ASP A 24 7.75 -4.63 30.84
N GLU A 25 8.15 -3.37 30.68
CA GLU A 25 7.64 -2.23 31.45
C GLU A 25 6.34 -1.66 30.90
N ALA A 26 6.17 -1.61 29.58
CA ALA A 26 4.89 -1.24 28.99
C ALA A 26 3.89 -2.35 29.31
N GLN A 27 2.82 -2.04 30.04
CA GLN A 27 1.76 -2.99 30.36
C GLN A 27 0.43 -2.38 29.95
N LEU A 28 -0.37 -3.16 29.23
CA LEU A 28 -1.74 -2.81 28.89
C LEU A 28 -2.67 -3.54 29.86
N ILE A 29 -3.53 -2.80 30.55
CA ILE A 29 -4.57 -3.40 31.40
C ILE A 29 -5.81 -3.58 30.53
N VAL A 30 -6.21 -4.83 30.32
CA VAL A 30 -7.36 -5.19 29.50
C VAL A 30 -8.47 -5.72 30.38
N LEU A 31 -9.71 -5.27 30.11
CA LEU A 31 -10.93 -5.78 30.73
C LEU A 31 -11.68 -6.61 29.70
N PRO A 32 -11.47 -7.94 29.63
CA PRO A 32 -12.14 -8.79 28.65
C PRO A 32 -13.60 -9.01 29.06
N GLY A 33 -14.49 -8.12 28.63
CA GLY A 33 -15.93 -8.22 28.94
C GLY A 33 -16.30 -7.76 30.35
N ASN A 34 -17.60 -7.80 30.63
CA ASN A 34 -18.20 -7.10 31.79
C ASN A 34 -17.94 -7.76 33.16
N ASP A 35 -17.60 -9.06 33.18
CA ASP A 35 -17.49 -9.85 34.42
C ASP A 35 -16.11 -10.52 34.61
N ALA A 36 -15.16 -10.26 33.72
CA ALA A 36 -13.82 -10.83 33.84
C ALA A 36 -12.88 -9.95 34.66
N TRP A 37 -11.88 -10.58 35.29
CA TRP A 37 -10.84 -9.87 36.00
C TRP A 37 -9.94 -9.09 35.02
N PRO A 38 -9.43 -7.91 35.41
CA PRO A 38 -8.47 -7.18 34.61
C PRO A 38 -7.23 -8.05 34.36
N VAL A 39 -6.87 -8.23 33.09
CA VAL A 39 -5.69 -8.96 32.67
C VAL A 39 -4.61 -7.94 32.30
N ARG A 40 -3.39 -8.16 32.80
CA ARG A 40 -2.22 -7.37 32.37
C ARG A 40 -1.57 -8.09 31.21
N LEU A 41 -1.43 -7.40 30.09
CA LEU A 41 -0.75 -7.90 28.91
C LEU A 41 0.51 -7.08 28.66
N SER A 42 1.62 -7.76 28.39
CA SER A 42 2.76 -7.15 27.73
C SER A 42 2.40 -6.74 26.29
N PRO A 43 3.14 -5.79 25.67
CA PRO A 43 3.02 -5.46 24.26
C PRO A 43 3.03 -6.70 23.36
N ALA A 44 3.90 -7.67 23.62
CA ALA A 44 3.98 -8.89 22.83
C ALA A 44 2.67 -9.70 22.89
N GLU A 45 2.13 -9.91 24.09
CA GLU A 45 0.87 -10.63 24.29
C GLU A 45 -0.32 -9.85 23.72
N ALA A 46 -0.36 -8.53 23.89
CA ALA A 46 -1.39 -7.66 23.30
C ALA A 46 -1.38 -7.75 21.77
N ARG A 47 -0.19 -7.80 21.16
CA ARG A 47 -0.06 -7.98 19.71
C ARG A 47 -0.48 -9.36 19.25
N GLU A 48 -0.07 -10.40 19.97
CA GLU A 48 -0.48 -11.77 19.65
C GLU A 48 -1.99 -11.90 19.71
N ALA A 49 -2.65 -11.33 20.73
CA ALA A 49 -4.11 -11.32 20.83
C ALA A 49 -4.80 -10.63 19.63
N VAL A 50 -4.26 -9.51 19.16
CA VAL A 50 -4.78 -8.80 17.99
C VAL A 50 -4.52 -9.57 16.69
N ASP A 51 -3.32 -10.11 16.52
CA ASP A 51 -2.93 -10.87 15.32
C ASP A 51 -3.71 -12.20 15.24
N ALA A 52 -4.00 -12.81 16.39
CA ALA A 52 -4.81 -14.02 16.54
C ALA A 52 -6.31 -13.74 16.80
N SER A 53 -6.83 -12.58 16.38
CA SER A 53 -8.21 -12.15 16.63
C SER A 53 -9.32 -13.14 16.22
N ALA A 54 -9.04 -14.07 15.28
CA ALA A 54 -9.98 -15.13 14.92
C ALA A 54 -10.15 -16.19 16.03
N ALA A 55 -9.14 -16.38 16.88
CA ALA A 55 -9.17 -17.34 17.99
C ALA A 55 -9.85 -16.73 19.23
N ASP A 56 -9.61 -15.46 19.51
CA ASP A 56 -10.25 -14.73 20.62
C ASP A 56 -10.62 -13.28 20.20
N PRO A 57 -11.81 -13.09 19.60
CA PRO A 57 -12.25 -11.78 19.13
C PRO A 57 -12.60 -10.83 20.29
N GLU A 58 -12.98 -11.34 21.45
CA GLU A 58 -13.32 -10.51 22.63
C GLU A 58 -12.06 -9.90 23.24
N LEU A 59 -11.01 -10.71 23.41
CA LEU A 59 -9.72 -10.22 23.88
C LEU A 59 -9.11 -9.22 22.89
N ALA A 60 -9.15 -9.51 21.59
CA ALA A 60 -8.66 -8.58 20.56
C ALA A 60 -9.41 -7.24 20.58
N ALA A 61 -10.75 -7.26 20.73
CA ALA A 61 -11.56 -6.06 20.85
C ALA A 61 -11.22 -5.27 22.12
N ALA A 62 -11.06 -5.96 23.25
CA ALA A 62 -10.71 -5.35 24.52
C ALA A 62 -9.29 -4.74 24.50
N VAL A 63 -8.32 -5.39 23.85
CA VAL A 63 -6.97 -4.82 23.61
C VAL A 63 -7.09 -3.51 22.85
N TRP A 64 -7.84 -3.47 21.74
CA TRP A 64 -7.99 -2.22 20.98
C TRP A 64 -8.69 -1.11 21.75
N GLN A 65 -9.75 -1.45 22.49
CA GLN A 65 -10.48 -0.47 23.29
C GLN A 65 -9.58 0.16 24.36
N ASN A 66 -8.86 -0.67 25.13
CA ASN A 66 -8.00 -0.18 26.20
C ASN A 66 -6.77 0.56 25.65
N ALA A 67 -6.11 0.03 24.61
CA ALA A 67 -4.96 0.71 23.98
C ALA A 67 -5.34 2.09 23.42
N LEU A 68 -6.53 2.21 22.82
CA LEU A 68 -7.02 3.49 22.31
C LEU A 68 -7.42 4.44 23.46
N ALA A 69 -8.06 3.94 24.51
CA ALA A 69 -8.43 4.74 25.67
C ALA A 69 -7.20 5.30 26.39
N GLU A 70 -6.18 4.47 26.64
CA GLU A 70 -4.93 4.89 27.25
C GLU A 70 -4.18 5.89 26.37
N ALA A 71 -4.05 5.63 25.06
CA ALA A 71 -3.38 6.53 24.13
C ALA A 71 -4.06 7.91 24.03
N ARG A 72 -5.37 7.99 24.23
CA ARG A 72 -6.13 9.25 24.28
C ARG A 72 -5.99 10.00 25.59
N ALA A 73 -5.99 9.26 26.69
CA ALA A 73 -5.81 9.84 28.02
C ALA A 73 -4.40 10.40 28.21
N GLU A 74 -3.44 9.92 27.41
CA GLU A 74 -2.05 10.33 27.49
C GLU A 74 -1.81 11.74 26.95
N THR A 75 -1.42 12.64 27.86
CA THR A 75 -1.16 14.06 27.57
C THR A 75 0.32 14.35 27.29
N THR A 76 1.21 13.42 27.62
CA THR A 76 2.64 13.56 27.37
C THR A 76 2.93 13.40 25.87
N PRO A 77 3.61 14.37 25.22
CA PRO A 77 4.06 14.19 23.84
C PRO A 77 4.95 12.94 23.74
N ARG A 78 4.63 12.01 22.83
CA ARG A 78 5.33 10.72 22.66
C ARG A 78 5.21 9.78 23.86
N GLY A 79 4.09 9.82 24.53
CA GLY A 79 3.80 8.90 25.62
C GLY A 79 3.75 7.43 25.17
N SER A 80 3.96 6.53 26.12
CA SER A 80 4.17 5.10 25.85
C SER A 80 2.92 4.41 25.34
N ALA A 81 1.72 4.85 25.74
CA ALA A 81 0.45 4.30 25.25
C ALA A 81 0.18 4.70 23.80
N GLN A 82 0.50 5.93 23.41
CA GLN A 82 0.45 6.36 22.00
C GLN A 82 1.42 5.55 21.14
N LEU A 83 2.65 5.35 21.62
CA LEU A 83 3.64 4.52 20.93
C LEU A 83 3.19 3.06 20.83
N LEU A 84 2.58 2.51 21.89
CA LEU A 84 2.04 1.15 21.89
C LEU A 84 0.92 0.98 20.86
N LEU A 85 -0.02 1.92 20.81
CA LEU A 85 -1.09 1.90 19.81
C LEU A 85 -0.53 1.94 18.39
N ILE A 86 0.43 2.82 18.11
CA ILE A 86 1.09 2.90 16.79
C ILE A 86 1.81 1.57 16.50
N TRP A 87 2.51 1.01 17.48
CA TRP A 87 3.20 -0.26 17.34
C TRP A 87 2.26 -1.41 16.96
N LEU A 88 1.09 -1.53 17.62
CA LEU A 88 0.04 -2.49 17.26
C LEU A 88 -0.48 -2.29 15.82
N LEU A 89 -0.49 -1.05 15.32
CA LEU A 89 -0.94 -0.72 13.97
C LEU A 89 0.13 -0.90 12.88
N LEU A 90 1.42 -1.01 13.25
CA LEU A 90 2.55 -1.15 12.32
C LEU A 90 2.36 -2.18 11.18
N PRO A 91 1.89 -3.42 11.41
CA PRO A 91 1.81 -4.40 10.32
C PRO A 91 0.80 -3.94 9.24
N ARG A 92 -0.21 -3.17 9.64
CA ARG A 92 -1.20 -2.58 8.72
C ARG A 92 -0.66 -1.34 7.98
N LEU A 93 0.33 -0.63 8.54
CA LEU A 93 0.90 0.60 7.99
C LEU A 93 2.12 0.35 7.10
N ASN A 94 3.06 -0.50 7.53
CA ASN A 94 4.33 -0.77 6.83
C ASN A 94 4.15 -1.19 5.37
N GLY A 95 3.17 -2.07 5.11
CA GLY A 95 2.87 -2.51 3.75
C GLY A 95 2.40 -1.38 2.84
N THR A 96 1.71 -0.38 3.41
CA THR A 96 1.24 0.79 2.65
C THR A 96 2.35 1.78 2.39
N ALA A 97 3.15 2.12 3.41
CA ALA A 97 4.31 3.00 3.26
C ALA A 97 5.26 2.47 2.18
N ARG A 98 5.61 1.17 2.24
CA ARG A 98 6.44 0.51 1.21
C ARG A 98 5.82 0.64 -0.19
N ARG A 99 4.53 0.36 -0.33
CA ARG A 99 3.83 0.44 -1.62
C ARG A 99 3.79 1.86 -2.19
N ILE A 100 3.65 2.87 -1.33
CA ILE A 100 3.69 4.28 -1.74
C ILE A 100 5.09 4.63 -2.26
N CYS A 101 6.13 4.30 -1.50
CA CYS A 101 7.53 4.58 -1.87
C CYS A 101 7.92 3.88 -3.18
N GLU A 102 7.55 2.61 -3.35
CA GLU A 102 7.84 1.85 -4.57
C GLU A 102 7.15 2.44 -5.82
N ARG A 103 5.90 2.90 -5.68
CA ARG A 103 5.07 3.34 -6.81
C ARG A 103 5.27 4.82 -7.17
N LEU A 104 5.46 5.68 -6.18
CA LEU A 104 5.53 7.13 -6.36
C LEU A 104 6.94 7.69 -6.15
N ARG A 105 7.91 6.85 -5.77
CA ARG A 105 9.31 7.25 -5.49
C ARG A 105 9.41 8.36 -4.44
N ALA A 106 8.44 8.44 -3.53
CA ALA A 106 8.46 9.37 -2.40
C ALA A 106 9.48 8.91 -1.35
N ASP A 107 10.03 9.87 -0.59
CA ASP A 107 10.88 9.56 0.55
C ASP A 107 10.10 8.81 1.63
N ARG A 108 10.70 7.76 2.17
CA ARG A 108 10.05 6.88 3.12
C ARG A 108 9.83 7.56 4.48
N ALA A 109 10.80 8.34 4.95
CA ALA A 109 10.72 9.01 6.24
C ALA A 109 9.60 10.05 6.23
N ASP A 110 9.42 10.78 5.13
CA ASP A 110 8.35 11.76 4.99
C ASP A 110 6.97 11.10 4.90
N VAL A 111 6.83 10.05 4.10
CA VAL A 111 5.56 9.29 4.02
C VAL A 111 5.19 8.71 5.38
N GLU A 112 6.13 8.12 6.11
CA GLU A 112 5.87 7.59 7.44
C GLU A 112 5.51 8.67 8.46
N SER A 113 6.16 9.83 8.39
CA SER A 113 5.87 10.98 9.27
C SER A 113 4.47 11.52 9.03
N GLU A 114 4.06 11.68 7.78
CA GLU A 114 2.70 12.11 7.41
C GLU A 114 1.63 11.10 7.82
N MET A 115 1.92 9.81 7.68
CA MET A 115 1.02 8.74 8.14
C MET A 115 0.85 8.79 9.67
N MET A 116 1.93 9.02 10.42
CA MET A 116 1.88 9.13 11.88
C MET A 116 1.19 10.41 12.34
N LEU A 117 1.46 11.54 11.70
CA LEU A 117 0.81 12.81 12.01
C LEU A 117 -0.71 12.68 11.87
N ALA A 118 -1.18 12.19 10.73
CA ALA A 118 -2.61 12.00 10.49
C ALA A 118 -3.26 11.02 11.47
N LEU A 119 -2.54 9.99 11.92
CA LEU A 119 -3.02 9.07 12.95
C LEU A 119 -3.22 9.78 14.29
N LEU A 120 -2.22 10.56 14.72
CA LEU A 120 -2.23 11.29 15.98
C LEU A 120 -3.27 12.42 15.99
N GLU A 121 -3.50 13.08 14.85
CA GLU A 121 -4.53 14.11 14.69
C GLU A 121 -5.95 13.53 14.73
N GLU A 122 -6.17 12.36 14.14
CA GLU A 122 -7.49 11.72 14.08
C GLU A 122 -7.87 11.03 15.40
N MET A 123 -6.89 10.55 16.16
CA MET A 123 -7.09 9.76 17.38
C MET A 123 -8.02 10.39 18.43
N PRO A 124 -7.92 11.69 18.77
CA PRO A 124 -8.82 12.33 19.74
C PRO A 124 -10.27 12.44 19.26
N GLY A 125 -10.51 12.46 17.94
CA GLY A 125 -11.84 12.71 17.35
C GLY A 125 -12.70 11.47 17.09
N ILE A 126 -12.12 10.27 17.15
CA ILE A 126 -12.86 9.05 16.80
C ILE A 126 -13.81 8.63 17.95
N ASP A 127 -15.10 8.51 17.69
CA ASP A 127 -16.05 7.90 18.64
C ASP A 127 -16.54 6.55 18.10
N LEU A 128 -15.62 5.60 17.99
CA LEU A 128 -15.90 4.25 17.53
C LEU A 128 -15.28 3.23 18.50
N PRO A 129 -15.91 2.07 18.69
CA PRO A 129 -15.39 1.04 19.57
C PRO A 129 -14.26 0.24 18.90
N GLY A 130 -13.20 -0.02 19.68
CA GLY A 130 -12.18 -1.04 19.43
C GLY A 130 -11.62 -1.09 18.00
N GLU A 131 -11.79 -2.25 17.35
CA GLU A 131 -11.25 -2.54 16.02
C GLU A 131 -11.77 -1.58 14.92
N LEU A 132 -13.00 -1.06 15.03
CA LEU A 132 -13.53 -0.08 14.06
C LEU A 132 -12.79 1.26 14.13
N ALA A 133 -12.42 1.69 15.34
CA ALA A 133 -11.57 2.87 15.53
C ALA A 133 -10.16 2.63 14.95
N ALA A 134 -9.57 1.46 15.23
CA ALA A 134 -8.28 1.08 14.67
C ALA A 134 -8.28 1.07 13.13
N GLN A 135 -9.34 0.56 12.49
CA GLN A 135 -9.49 0.61 11.03
C GLN A 135 -9.62 2.04 10.50
N THR A 136 -10.31 2.91 11.23
CA THR A 136 -10.49 4.32 10.86
C THR A 136 -9.16 5.07 10.94
N LEU A 137 -8.38 4.87 12.00
CA LEU A 137 -7.02 5.39 12.15
C LEU A 137 -6.10 4.94 11.02
N VAL A 138 -6.11 3.64 10.71
CA VAL A 138 -5.32 3.09 9.59
C VAL A 138 -5.74 3.71 8.27
N ARG A 139 -7.04 3.91 8.04
CA ARG A 139 -7.55 4.54 6.83
C ARG A 139 -7.11 6.00 6.73
N ALA A 140 -7.17 6.76 7.82
CA ALA A 140 -6.72 8.14 7.88
C ALA A 140 -5.23 8.25 7.54
N ALA A 141 -4.39 7.47 8.24
CA ALA A 141 -2.95 7.40 8.00
C ALA A 141 -2.62 7.05 6.54
N ARG A 142 -3.20 5.96 6.01
CA ARG A 142 -2.98 5.54 4.62
C ARG A 142 -3.38 6.61 3.61
N SER A 143 -4.51 7.29 3.85
CA SER A 143 -5.01 8.35 2.96
C SER A 143 -4.08 9.55 2.95
N ALA A 144 -3.56 9.95 4.11
CA ALA A 144 -2.57 11.03 4.24
C ALA A 144 -1.28 10.68 3.49
N GLY A 145 -0.71 9.49 3.70
CA GLY A 145 0.50 9.07 2.99
C GLY A 145 0.34 9.05 1.46
N TRP A 146 -0.81 8.57 0.95
CA TRP A 146 -1.09 8.63 -0.50
C TRP A 146 -1.26 10.05 -1.01
N ARG A 147 -1.92 10.93 -0.25
CA ARG A 147 -2.11 12.34 -0.60
C ARG A 147 -0.78 13.07 -0.66
N TYR A 148 0.05 12.93 0.37
CA TYR A 148 1.39 13.51 0.45
C TYR A 148 2.24 13.10 -0.76
N ALA A 149 2.38 11.80 -1.02
CA ALA A 149 3.21 11.31 -2.11
C ALA A 149 2.70 11.72 -3.50
N ARG A 150 1.38 11.89 -3.68
CA ARG A 150 0.80 12.40 -4.94
C ARG A 150 0.99 13.90 -5.12
N ALA A 151 0.98 14.67 -4.03
CA ALA A 151 1.27 16.10 -4.08
C ALA A 151 2.71 16.33 -4.52
N GLY A 152 3.68 15.65 -3.90
CA GLY A 152 5.08 15.73 -4.28
C GLY A 152 5.37 15.25 -5.72
N TRP A 153 4.57 14.32 -6.25
CA TRP A 153 4.69 13.91 -7.66
C TRP A 153 4.19 14.97 -8.66
N ARG A 154 3.19 15.78 -8.27
CA ARG A 154 2.68 16.89 -9.08
C ARG A 154 3.61 18.10 -9.04
N GLU A 155 4.35 18.27 -7.96
CA GLU A 155 5.26 19.39 -7.71
C GLU A 155 6.71 19.11 -8.11
N LYS A 156 6.96 18.18 -9.04
CA LYS A 156 8.31 18.02 -9.59
C LYS A 156 8.76 19.33 -10.25
N PRO A 157 9.82 19.98 -9.76
CA PRO A 157 10.31 21.22 -10.35
C PRO A 157 10.68 21.00 -11.81
N ALA A 158 10.44 22.03 -12.64
CA ALA A 158 10.75 22.04 -14.08
C ALA A 158 12.24 21.74 -14.37
N ASP A 159 13.11 21.82 -13.38
CA ASP A 159 14.51 21.38 -13.44
C ASP A 159 14.65 19.89 -13.78
N TRP A 160 13.64 19.04 -13.54
CA TRP A 160 13.65 17.65 -14.02
C TRP A 160 13.36 17.54 -15.52
N LEU A 161 12.64 18.51 -16.10
CA LEU A 161 12.50 18.68 -17.55
C LEU A 161 13.82 19.19 -18.17
N GLU A 162 14.53 20.10 -17.49
CA GLU A 162 15.85 20.58 -17.94
C GLU A 162 16.94 19.50 -17.83
N ASN A 163 16.96 18.71 -16.76
CA ASN A 163 17.88 17.56 -16.65
C ASN A 163 17.48 16.38 -17.55
N MET A 164 16.21 16.29 -17.96
CA MET A 164 15.80 15.41 -19.06
C MET A 164 16.29 15.93 -20.41
N ALA A 165 16.35 17.26 -20.62
CA ALA A 165 16.92 17.84 -21.83
C ALA A 165 18.44 17.58 -21.90
N ASP A 166 19.16 17.68 -20.77
CA ASP A 166 20.61 17.40 -20.73
C ASP A 166 20.93 15.89 -20.79
N SER A 167 20.08 15.02 -20.22
CA SER A 167 20.22 13.57 -20.35
C SER A 167 19.63 13.00 -21.65
N ALA A 168 18.90 13.81 -22.42
CA ALA A 168 18.44 13.49 -23.78
C ALA A 168 19.51 13.77 -24.84
N GLY A 169 20.67 14.32 -24.46
CA GLY A 169 21.80 14.56 -25.36
C GLY A 169 22.50 13.30 -25.89
N ASP A 170 22.08 12.09 -25.54
CA ASP A 170 22.68 10.86 -26.10
C ASP A 170 21.67 9.74 -26.41
N ILE A 171 20.36 10.01 -26.40
CA ILE A 171 19.38 9.02 -26.87
C ILE A 171 18.20 9.71 -27.58
N PHE A 172 18.24 9.66 -28.92
CA PHE A 172 17.24 10.06 -29.91
C PHE A 172 17.25 11.52 -30.36
N GLU A 173 18.24 11.84 -31.19
CA GLU A 173 18.01 12.67 -32.37
C GLU A 173 17.33 11.78 -33.44
N ASP A 174 16.00 11.84 -33.53
CA ASP A 174 15.30 11.82 -34.82
C ASP A 174 13.99 12.60 -34.68
N SER A 175 14.02 13.79 -35.30
CA SER A 175 12.93 14.65 -35.75
C SER A 175 11.68 14.86 -34.88
N ILE A 176 11.56 16.12 -34.45
CA ILE A 176 10.30 16.83 -34.22
C ILE A 176 9.43 16.71 -35.47
N ASP A 177 8.27 16.06 -35.34
CA ASP A 177 7.07 16.42 -36.08
C ASP A 177 5.97 16.74 -35.05
N GLU A 178 5.41 17.93 -35.20
CA GLU A 178 4.32 18.46 -34.40
C GLU A 178 3.04 17.65 -34.67
N ASP A 179 2.71 16.67 -33.83
CA ASP A 179 1.32 16.23 -33.63
C ASP A 179 1.19 15.43 -32.32
N ALA A 180 0.38 15.94 -31.40
CA ALA A 180 0.05 15.29 -30.14
C ALA A 180 -0.90 14.10 -30.40
N GLU A 181 -0.37 12.93 -30.76
CA GLU A 181 -1.16 11.71 -30.85
C GLU A 181 -1.53 11.20 -29.45
N GLN A 182 -2.80 11.40 -29.10
CA GLN A 182 -3.46 10.73 -27.98
C GLN A 182 -3.18 9.22 -28.05
N GLN A 183 -2.55 8.66 -27.02
CA GLN A 183 -2.37 7.21 -26.92
C GLN A 183 -3.75 6.53 -27.05
N PRO A 184 -3.92 5.58 -27.99
CA PRO A 184 -5.22 4.95 -28.20
C PRO A 184 -5.65 4.20 -26.94
N GLN A 185 -6.78 4.62 -26.37
CA GLN A 185 -7.45 3.91 -25.29
C GLN A 185 -8.32 2.82 -25.92
N LEU A 186 -8.11 1.57 -25.51
CA LEU A 186 -8.89 0.44 -26.01
C LEU A 186 -10.03 0.18 -25.02
N ASP A 187 -11.26 0.26 -25.54
CA ASP A 187 -12.47 -0.15 -24.84
C ASP A 187 -12.76 -1.62 -25.12
N VAL A 188 -12.65 -2.45 -24.08
CA VAL A 188 -13.03 -3.87 -24.17
C VAL A 188 -14.46 -4.02 -23.66
N VAL A 189 -15.36 -4.41 -24.56
CA VAL A 189 -16.74 -4.76 -24.24
C VAL A 189 -16.82 -6.27 -24.05
N VAL A 190 -17.15 -6.71 -22.84
CA VAL A 190 -17.40 -8.14 -22.57
C VAL A 190 -18.89 -8.41 -22.82
N PRO A 191 -19.25 -9.14 -23.90
CA PRO A 191 -20.64 -9.42 -24.19
C PRO A 191 -21.24 -10.32 -23.12
N ARG A 192 -22.55 -10.17 -22.89
CA ARG A 192 -23.29 -10.96 -21.90
C ARG A 192 -23.19 -12.46 -22.20
N PRO A 193 -22.63 -13.30 -21.31
CA PRO A 193 -22.69 -14.75 -21.48
C PRO A 193 -24.12 -15.24 -21.23
N ALA A 194 -24.68 -16.01 -22.18
CA ALA A 194 -26.03 -16.57 -22.06
C ALA A 194 -26.05 -17.75 -21.08
N GLY A 195 -26.59 -17.53 -19.88
CA GLY A 195 -26.78 -18.57 -18.86
C GLY A 195 -27.49 -18.02 -17.60
N PRO A 196 -28.03 -18.90 -16.74
CA PRO A 196 -28.80 -18.51 -15.54
C PRO A 196 -27.97 -17.76 -14.48
N HIS A 197 -26.64 -17.81 -14.58
CA HIS A 197 -25.69 -17.11 -13.70
C HIS A 197 -24.93 -15.98 -14.42
N GLY A 198 -25.39 -15.53 -15.59
CA GLY A 198 -24.74 -14.47 -16.36
C GLY A 198 -24.86 -13.08 -15.71
N LEU A 199 -23.87 -12.23 -15.96
CA LEU A 199 -23.85 -10.82 -15.54
C LEU A 199 -25.13 -10.09 -16.02
N ARG A 200 -25.74 -9.29 -15.15
CA ARG A 200 -26.99 -8.54 -15.43
C ARG A 200 -26.79 -7.32 -16.34
N ALA A 201 -25.56 -6.90 -16.57
CA ALA A 201 -25.20 -5.78 -17.43
C ALA A 201 -23.88 -6.06 -18.17
N GLU A 202 -23.69 -5.41 -19.32
CA GLU A 202 -22.43 -5.41 -20.06
C GLU A 202 -21.33 -4.72 -19.23
N LEU A 203 -20.13 -5.32 -19.20
CA LEU A 203 -18.97 -4.71 -18.57
C LEU A 203 -18.13 -4.03 -19.65
N ARG A 204 -17.90 -2.72 -19.47
CA ARG A 204 -16.96 -1.93 -20.26
C ARG A 204 -15.72 -1.69 -19.42
N VAL A 205 -14.57 -2.11 -19.92
CA VAL A 205 -13.27 -1.86 -19.28
C VAL A 205 -12.41 -1.06 -20.26
N SER A 206 -12.06 0.16 -19.88
CA SER A 206 -11.20 1.03 -20.67
C SER A 206 -9.78 0.97 -20.10
N ALA A 207 -8.80 0.61 -20.93
CA ALA A 207 -7.41 0.53 -20.52
C ALA A 207 -6.47 1.08 -21.61
N PRO A 208 -5.27 1.58 -21.24
CA PRO A 208 -4.27 2.01 -22.22
C PRO A 208 -3.87 0.81 -23.10
N ALA A 209 -3.75 1.01 -24.42
CA ALA A 209 -3.50 -0.07 -25.37
C ALA A 209 -2.30 -0.97 -24.99
N GLY A 210 -1.23 -0.37 -24.46
CA GLY A 210 -0.04 -1.11 -24.02
C GLY A 210 -0.29 -2.06 -22.84
N GLN A 211 -1.27 -1.79 -21.97
CA GLN A 211 -1.62 -2.68 -20.86
C GLN A 211 -2.49 -3.85 -21.33
N VAL A 212 -3.40 -3.59 -22.28
CA VAL A 212 -4.24 -4.64 -22.88
C VAL A 212 -3.39 -5.60 -23.69
N GLU A 213 -2.46 -5.07 -24.51
CA GLU A 213 -1.55 -5.88 -25.31
C GLU A 213 -0.65 -6.75 -24.42
N ALA A 214 -0.10 -6.19 -23.35
CA ALA A 214 0.70 -6.95 -22.38
C ALA A 214 -0.12 -8.07 -21.70
N ALA A 215 -1.37 -7.80 -21.33
CA ALA A 215 -2.25 -8.79 -20.71
C ALA A 215 -2.62 -9.93 -21.69
N VAL A 216 -2.94 -9.59 -22.94
CA VAL A 216 -3.24 -10.57 -24.00
C VAL A 216 -2.01 -11.41 -24.33
N LEU A 217 -0.84 -10.80 -24.47
CA LEU A 217 0.41 -11.51 -24.74
C LEU A 217 0.80 -12.43 -23.58
N THR A 218 0.53 -12.02 -22.34
CA THR A 218 0.77 -12.87 -21.15
C THR A 218 -0.19 -14.05 -21.12
N GLY A 219 -1.48 -13.84 -21.41
CA GLY A 219 -2.47 -14.91 -21.49
C GLY A 219 -2.17 -15.93 -22.60
N LEU A 220 -1.82 -15.46 -23.80
CA LEU A 220 -1.36 -16.36 -24.87
C LEU A 220 -0.08 -17.11 -24.48
N ALA A 221 0.87 -16.45 -23.81
CA ALA A 221 2.11 -17.09 -23.41
C ALA A 221 1.88 -18.20 -22.37
N ASP A 222 0.86 -18.07 -21.52
CA ASP A 222 0.42 -19.10 -20.60
C ASP A 222 -0.25 -20.26 -21.34
N ASP A 223 -1.17 -19.99 -22.27
CA ASP A 223 -1.88 -21.02 -23.06
C ASP A 223 -0.93 -21.85 -23.94
N TYR A 224 0.14 -21.24 -24.47
CA TYR A 224 1.12 -21.91 -25.31
C TYR A 224 2.39 -22.33 -24.55
N GLY A 225 2.46 -22.15 -23.23
CA GLY A 225 3.59 -22.59 -22.39
C GLY A 225 4.92 -21.85 -22.65
N VAL A 226 4.88 -20.68 -23.28
CA VAL A 226 6.05 -19.87 -23.69
C VAL A 226 6.30 -18.64 -22.80
N ARG A 227 5.65 -18.59 -21.63
CA ARG A 227 5.76 -17.52 -20.61
C ARG A 227 7.20 -17.07 -20.36
N GLU A 228 8.13 -18.02 -20.31
CA GLU A 228 9.50 -17.75 -19.93
C GLU A 228 10.35 -17.15 -21.06
N VAL A 229 9.95 -17.36 -22.31
CA VAL A 229 10.54 -16.72 -23.49
C VAL A 229 10.08 -15.26 -23.57
N VAL A 230 8.80 -14.99 -23.32
CA VAL A 230 8.24 -13.63 -23.28
C VAL A 230 8.85 -12.81 -22.14
N ARG A 231 8.99 -13.42 -20.95
CA ARG A 231 9.64 -12.78 -19.78
C ARG A 231 11.10 -12.42 -20.09
N ARG A 232 11.84 -13.32 -20.75
CA ARG A 232 13.25 -13.08 -21.13
C ARG A 232 13.38 -12.02 -22.23
N ALA A 233 12.49 -12.02 -23.21
CA ALA A 233 12.46 -11.01 -24.27
C ALA A 233 12.13 -9.61 -23.73
N GLY A 234 11.26 -9.51 -22.71
CA GLY A 234 10.92 -8.24 -22.05
C GLY A 234 12.06 -7.63 -21.23
N GLN A 235 12.99 -8.47 -20.73
CA GLN A 235 14.11 -8.08 -19.86
C GLN A 235 15.42 -7.75 -20.62
N SER A 236 15.50 -8.02 -21.92
CA SER A 236 16.69 -7.68 -22.72
C SER A 236 16.77 -6.18 -23.01
N ARG A 237 17.82 -5.53 -22.51
CA ARG A 237 18.15 -4.11 -22.77
C ARG A 237 18.62 -3.81 -24.20
N ARG A 238 18.76 -4.82 -25.07
CA ARG A 238 19.02 -4.65 -26.51
C ARG A 238 17.83 -5.14 -27.31
N ARG A 239 16.91 -4.25 -27.64
CA ARG A 239 15.70 -4.54 -28.41
C ARG A 239 15.97 -4.30 -29.89
N ARG A 240 16.28 -5.37 -30.64
CA ARG A 240 16.09 -5.37 -32.10
C ARG A 240 14.67 -5.89 -32.36
N ARG A 241 13.80 -5.07 -32.96
CA ARG A 241 12.45 -5.50 -33.37
C ARG A 241 12.62 -6.61 -34.41
N VAL A 242 12.23 -7.85 -34.08
CA VAL A 242 12.42 -9.02 -34.96
C VAL A 242 11.17 -9.29 -35.82
N GLY A 243 10.04 -8.66 -35.51
CA GLY A 243 8.82 -8.75 -36.32
C GLY A 243 7.63 -8.06 -35.66
N THR A 244 6.54 -7.90 -36.43
CA THR A 244 5.24 -7.41 -35.97
C THR A 244 4.21 -8.49 -36.21
N LEU A 245 3.57 -8.98 -35.15
CA LEU A 245 2.48 -9.94 -35.23
C LEU A 245 1.16 -9.19 -35.27
N LYS A 246 0.40 -9.34 -36.36
CA LYS A 246 -0.98 -8.86 -36.43
C LYS A 246 -1.89 -9.96 -35.92
N LEU A 247 -2.48 -9.75 -34.75
CA LEU A 247 -3.48 -10.66 -34.19
C LEU A 247 -4.85 -10.26 -34.74
N TRP A 248 -5.54 -11.23 -35.33
CA TRP A 248 -6.94 -11.10 -35.70
C TRP A 248 -7.76 -11.86 -34.65
N LEU A 249 -8.73 -11.18 -34.04
CA LEU A 249 -9.66 -11.82 -33.12
C LEU A 249 -10.58 -12.73 -33.95
N GLY A 250 -10.26 -14.02 -34.01
CA GLY A 250 -11.10 -15.01 -34.69
C GLY A 250 -12.37 -15.26 -33.91
N GLU A 251 -13.53 -15.05 -34.53
CA GLU A 251 -14.80 -15.61 -34.05
C GLU A 251 -14.64 -17.13 -33.97
N ARG A 252 -14.69 -17.68 -32.74
CA ARG A 252 -14.88 -19.12 -32.54
C ARG A 252 -16.26 -19.49 -33.09
N ARG A 253 -16.29 -20.07 -34.28
CA ARG A 253 -17.41 -20.92 -34.71
C ARG A 253 -17.52 -22.10 -33.75
N ARG A 254 -18.75 -22.31 -33.29
CA ARG A 254 -19.19 -23.48 -32.52
C ARG A 254 -19.00 -24.76 -33.32
#